data_AF-A0A395VCH6-F1
#
_entry.id   AF-A0A395VCH6-F1
#
_cell.length_a   1.000
_cell.length_b   1.000
_cell.length_c   1.000
_cell.angle_alpha   90.00
_cell.angle_beta   90.00
_cell.angle_gamma   90.00
#
_symmetry.space_group_name_H-M   'P 1'
#
loop_
_entity.id
_entity.type
_entity.pdbx_description
1 polymer ?
#
loop_
_entity_poly.entity_id
_entity_poly.type
_entity_poly.pdbx_seq_one_letter_code
_entity_poly.pdbx_strand_id
1 'polypeptide(L)'
;MMLNGIKILIGDDSILARKQLKDIVSTYGTPVFLEASNGQDAIDLYKKESPELVFLDIVMPVKDGIAAITEIKAYDKDADIIVVSSVGTQTQLKAAIEAGANDFIQKPLNAEQIHHIISSRFEGR
;
A
#
# COMPACT_ATOMS: atom_id res chain seq x y z
N MET A 1 -6.78 -5.79 17.73
CA MET A 1 -5.40 -6.07 17.24
C MET A 1 -4.54 -4.82 17.42
N MET A 2 -3.23 -4.98 17.57
CA MET A 2 -2.27 -3.87 17.61
C MET A 2 -1.13 -4.14 16.61
N LEU A 3 -0.84 -3.18 15.72
CA LEU A 3 0.18 -3.29 14.67
C LEU A 3 1.60 -2.96 15.16
N ASN A 4 1.92 -3.30 16.40
CA ASN A 4 3.17 -2.89 17.02
C ASN A 4 4.37 -3.54 16.33
N GLY A 5 5.26 -2.73 15.75
CA GLY A 5 6.45 -3.20 15.05
C GLY A 5 6.21 -3.74 13.64
N ILE A 6 4.95 -3.81 13.18
CA ILE A 6 4.61 -4.24 11.83
C ILE A 6 5.14 -3.21 10.84
N LYS A 7 5.95 -3.65 9.88
CA LYS A 7 6.47 -2.78 8.82
C LYS A 7 5.41 -2.57 7.74
N ILE A 8 5.04 -1.31 7.50
CA ILE A 8 4.05 -0.93 6.49
C ILE A 8 4.68 0.06 5.52
N LEU A 9 4.72 -0.30 4.24
CA LEU A 9 5.16 0.59 3.17
C LEU A 9 3.97 1.39 2.63
N ILE A 10 4.13 2.70 2.54
CA ILE A 10 3.15 3.62 1.96
C ILE A 10 3.83 4.36 0.81
N GLY A 11 3.46 4.03 -0.43
CA GLY A 11 3.94 4.71 -1.62
C GLY A 11 2.87 5.61 -2.23
N ASP A 12 3.13 6.90 -2.26
CA ASP A 12 2.24 7.94 -2.79
C ASP A 12 3.07 9.20 -2.98
N ASP A 13 2.91 9.96 -4.06
CA ASP A 13 3.67 11.19 -4.29
C ASP A 13 3.19 12.34 -3.40
N SER A 14 1.96 12.28 -2.89
CA SER A 14 1.38 13.26 -1.98
C SER A 14 1.76 13.00 -0.52
N ILE A 15 2.57 13.90 0.04
CA ILE A 15 2.92 13.91 1.48
C ILE A 15 1.66 13.91 2.35
N LEU A 16 0.61 14.64 1.95
CA LEU A 16 -0.64 14.72 2.70
C LEU A 16 -1.41 13.40 2.68
N ALA A 17 -1.44 12.70 1.55
CA ALA A 17 -2.08 11.39 1.45
C ALA A 17 -1.36 10.35 2.30
N ARG A 18 -0.01 10.32 2.25
CA ARG A 18 0.78 9.44 3.14
C ARG A 18 0.53 9.75 4.60
N LYS A 19 0.51 11.03 4.98
CA LYS A 19 0.22 11.45 6.35
C LYS A 19 -1.18 10.99 6.79
N GLN A 20 -2.21 11.23 5.98
CA GLN A 20 -3.58 10.83 6.30
C GLN A 20 -3.69 9.32 6.52
N LEU A 21 -3.06 8.52 5.66
CA LEU A 21 -3.05 7.07 5.82
C LEU A 21 -2.34 6.64 7.10
N LYS A 22 -1.16 7.21 7.40
CA LYS A 22 -0.44 6.95 8.65
C LYS A 22 -1.27 7.32 9.87
N ASP A 23 -1.94 8.46 9.86
CA ASP A 23 -2.77 8.92 10.99
C ASP A 23 -3.90 7.92 11.28
N ILE A 24 -4.57 7.40 10.24
CA ILE A 24 -5.60 6.37 10.38
C ILE A 24 -5.00 5.06 10.89
N VAL A 25 -3.91 4.57 10.27
CA VAL A 25 -3.30 3.28 10.63
C VAL A 25 -2.70 3.32 12.04
N SER A 26 -2.19 4.47 12.50
CA SER A 26 -1.65 4.65 13.86
C SER A 26 -2.72 4.53 14.95
N THR A 27 -4.00 4.59 14.62
CA THR A 27 -5.07 4.27 15.58
C THR A 27 -5.09 2.79 15.98
N TYR A 28 -4.41 1.94 15.22
CA TYR A 28 -4.27 0.50 15.46
C TYR A 28 -2.93 0.12 16.08
N GLY A 29 -2.17 1.05 16.67
CA GLY A 29 -0.91 0.78 17.38
C GLY A 29 0.29 1.53 16.81
N THR A 30 1.49 0.99 17.01
CA THR A 30 2.76 1.64 16.59
C THR A 30 3.47 0.84 15.49
N PRO A 31 2.96 0.85 14.24
CA PRO A 31 3.66 0.26 13.12
C PRO A 31 4.91 1.05 12.75
N VAL A 32 5.82 0.40 12.04
CA VAL A 32 7.00 1.03 11.43
C VAL A 32 6.63 1.42 10.00
N PHE A 33 6.45 2.72 9.77
CA PHE A 33 6.13 3.21 8.43
C PHE A 33 7.39 3.40 7.58
N LEU A 34 7.34 2.84 6.38
CA LEU A 34 8.27 3.11 5.29
C LEU A 34 7.52 3.95 4.27
N GLU A 35 8.12 5.03 3.78
CA GLU A 35 7.44 5.94 2.86
C GLU A 35 8.19 6.01 1.54
N ALA A 36 7.45 5.80 0.45
CA ALA A 36 7.95 6.00 -0.91
C ALA A 36 7.23 7.17 -1.57
N SER A 37 7.97 7.97 -2.32
CA SER A 37 7.42 9.11 -3.08
C SER A 37 7.20 8.80 -4.57
N ASN A 38 7.62 7.62 -5.02
CA ASN A 38 7.48 7.13 -6.38
C ASN A 38 7.55 5.59 -6.43
N GLY A 39 7.20 4.98 -7.57
CA GLY A 39 7.19 3.54 -7.70
C GLY A 39 8.56 2.86 -7.60
N GLN A 40 9.64 3.51 -8.04
CA GLN A 40 10.99 2.92 -7.92
C GLN A 40 11.44 2.87 -6.46
N ASP A 41 11.23 3.95 -5.73
CA ASP A 41 11.48 4.05 -4.29
C ASP A 41 10.67 3.00 -3.51
N ALA A 42 9.41 2.76 -3.90
CA ALA A 42 8.59 1.71 -3.30
C ALA A 42 9.17 0.30 -3.54
N ILE A 43 9.64 0.01 -4.76
CA ILE A 43 10.30 -1.27 -5.07
C ILE A 43 11.57 -1.45 -4.24
N ASP A 44 12.42 -0.41 -4.19
CA ASP A 44 13.71 -0.48 -3.52
C ASP A 44 13.53 -0.67 -2.00
N LEU A 45 12.58 0.07 -1.40
CA LEU A 45 12.21 -0.09 0.01
C LEU A 45 11.60 -1.47 0.29
N TYR A 46 10.73 -1.98 -0.59
CA TYR A 46 10.17 -3.32 -0.42
C TYR A 46 11.27 -4.38 -0.35
N LYS A 47 12.18 -4.38 -1.34
CA LYS A 47 13.28 -5.36 -1.42
C LYS A 47 14.24 -5.24 -0.23
N LYS A 48 14.44 -4.04 0.29
CA LYS A 48 15.36 -3.79 1.41
C LYS A 48 14.77 -4.15 2.77
N GLU A 49 13.52 -3.78 3.01
CA GLU A 49 12.93 -3.80 4.36
C GLU A 49 11.91 -4.90 4.57
N SER A 50 11.43 -5.54 3.50
CA SER A 50 10.43 -6.62 3.50
C SER A 50 9.20 -6.27 4.36
N PRO A 51 8.44 -5.22 3.99
CA PRO A 51 7.24 -4.84 4.72
C PRO A 51 6.17 -5.94 4.67
N GLU A 52 5.38 -6.06 5.73
CA GLU A 52 4.28 -7.04 5.81
C GLU A 52 3.03 -6.57 5.06
N LEU A 53 2.90 -5.26 4.83
CA LEU A 53 1.79 -4.67 4.09
C LEU A 53 2.28 -3.46 3.27
N VAL A 54 1.80 -3.37 2.04
CA VAL A 54 2.07 -2.23 1.14
C VAL A 54 0.77 -1.54 0.79
N PHE A 55 0.71 -0.23 0.97
CA PHE A 55 -0.29 0.65 0.36
C PHE A 55 0.36 1.46 -0.75
N LEU A 56 -0.21 1.45 -1.95
CA LEU A 56 0.44 2.03 -3.13
C LEU A 56 -0.53 2.83 -4.00
N ASP A 57 -0.20 4.08 -4.31
CA ASP A 57 -0.90 4.84 -5.35
C ASP A 57 -0.53 4.32 -6.74
N ILE A 58 -1.47 4.41 -7.68
CA ILE A 58 -1.23 4.12 -9.09
C ILE A 58 -0.44 5.27 -9.73
N VAL A 59 -0.86 6.52 -9.52
CA VAL A 59 -0.27 7.65 -10.23
C VAL A 59 0.88 8.20 -9.40
N MET A 60 2.10 7.91 -9.84
CA MET A 60 3.32 8.39 -9.20
C MET A 60 4.36 8.78 -10.27
N PRO A 61 5.28 9.72 -9.97
CA PRO A 61 6.36 10.06 -10.87
C PRO A 61 7.38 8.92 -10.99
N VAL A 62 8.32 9.01 -11.94
CA VAL A 62 9.42 8.04 -12.20
C VAL A 62 8.93 6.65 -12.64
N LYS A 63 8.14 5.98 -11.80
CA LYS A 63 7.50 4.69 -12.07
C LYS A 63 6.13 4.69 -11.39
N ASP A 64 5.12 4.27 -12.12
CA ASP A 64 3.76 4.19 -11.61
C ASP A 64 3.57 2.98 -10.68
N GLY A 65 2.45 2.97 -9.95
CA GLY A 65 2.13 1.92 -8.99
C GLY A 65 1.89 0.55 -9.63
N ILE A 66 1.36 0.48 -10.84
CA ILE A 66 1.08 -0.81 -11.51
C ILE A 66 2.39 -1.49 -11.90
N ALA A 67 3.34 -0.72 -12.43
CA ALA A 67 4.68 -1.18 -12.74
C ALA A 67 5.45 -1.58 -11.46
N ALA A 68 5.24 -0.85 -10.36
CA ALA A 68 5.81 -1.22 -9.06
C ALA A 68 5.21 -2.51 -8.49
N ILE A 69 3.88 -2.70 -8.55
CA ILE A 69 3.21 -3.95 -8.15
C ILE A 69 3.78 -5.12 -8.93
N THR A 70 3.87 -4.99 -10.26
CA THR A 70 4.38 -6.05 -11.14
C THR A 70 5.79 -6.48 -10.74
N GLU A 71 6.68 -5.53 -10.46
CA GLU A 71 8.07 -5.85 -10.09
C GLU A 71 8.18 -6.41 -8.67
N ILE A 72 7.42 -5.86 -7.71
CA ILE A 72 7.38 -6.39 -6.35
C ILE A 72 6.86 -7.83 -6.38
N LYS A 73 5.80 -8.11 -7.13
CA LYS A 73 5.22 -9.46 -7.28
C LYS A 73 6.13 -10.44 -8.01
N ALA A 74 6.93 -9.95 -8.96
CA ALA A 74 7.95 -10.77 -9.62
C ALA A 74 9.10 -11.15 -8.67
N TYR A 75 9.44 -10.27 -7.72
CA TYR A 75 10.44 -10.53 -6.68
C TYR A 75 9.88 -11.40 -5.55
N ASP A 76 8.64 -11.11 -5.11
CA ASP A 76 7.95 -11.76 -4.02
C ASP A 76 6.46 -11.95 -4.38
N LYS A 77 6.12 -13.17 -4.79
CA LYS A 77 4.76 -13.53 -5.21
C LYS A 77 3.71 -13.35 -4.11
N ASP A 78 4.14 -13.42 -2.84
CA ASP A 78 3.26 -13.39 -1.67
C ASP A 78 3.12 -11.98 -1.08
N ALA A 79 3.79 -10.98 -1.66
CA ALA A 79 3.70 -9.59 -1.24
C ALA A 79 2.24 -9.14 -1.08
N ASP A 80 1.85 -8.57 0.06
CA ASP A 80 0.48 -8.09 0.28
C ASP A 80 0.38 -6.60 -0.07
N ILE A 81 -0.22 -6.31 -1.23
CA ILE A 81 -0.24 -4.98 -1.82
C ILE A 81 -1.66 -4.48 -2.03
N ILE A 82 -1.98 -3.34 -1.44
CA ILE A 82 -3.26 -2.66 -1.52
C ILE A 82 -3.09 -1.40 -2.35
N VAL A 83 -3.88 -1.27 -3.41
CA VAL A 83 -3.91 -0.03 -4.17
C VAL A 83 -4.69 1.02 -3.40
N VAL A 84 -4.14 2.23 -3.29
CA VAL A 84 -4.82 3.38 -2.68
C VAL A 84 -4.71 4.57 -3.63
N SER A 85 -5.76 4.84 -4.40
CA SER A 85 -5.66 5.84 -5.48
C SER A 85 -6.91 6.69 -5.66
N SER A 86 -6.72 7.93 -6.13
CA SER A 86 -7.81 8.79 -6.61
C SER A 86 -8.33 8.34 -7.97
N VAL A 87 -7.50 7.64 -8.74
CA VAL A 87 -7.91 7.04 -10.01
C VAL A 87 -8.44 5.63 -9.78
N GLY A 88 -9.60 5.35 -10.38
CA GLY A 88 -10.33 4.10 -10.15
C GLY A 88 -11.15 3.71 -11.36
N THR A 89 -10.68 4.05 -12.56
CA THR A 89 -11.35 3.58 -13.77
C THR A 89 -11.30 2.06 -13.83
N GLN A 90 -12.31 1.44 -14.45
CA GLN A 90 -12.35 -0.02 -14.60
C GLN A 90 -11.08 -0.59 -15.23
N THR A 91 -10.48 0.14 -16.17
CA THR A 91 -9.22 -0.24 -16.81
C THR A 91 -8.05 -0.26 -15.84
N GLN A 92 -7.92 0.76 -14.99
CA GLN A 92 -6.80 0.85 -14.03
C GLN A 92 -6.94 -0.17 -12.89
N LEU A 93 -8.16 -0.38 -12.39
CA LEU A 93 -8.42 -1.41 -11.39
C LEU A 93 -8.12 -2.81 -11.93
N LYS A 94 -8.57 -3.09 -13.16
CA LYS A 94 -8.27 -4.36 -13.83
C LYS A 94 -6.76 -4.56 -13.99
N ALA A 95 -6.03 -3.55 -14.46
CA ALA A 95 -4.59 -3.63 -14.64
C ALA A 95 -3.84 -3.83 -13.31
N ALA A 96 -4.29 -3.21 -12.21
CA ALA A 96 -3.70 -3.43 -10.89
C ALA A 96 -3.94 -4.86 -10.36
N ILE A 97 -5.15 -5.41 -10.56
CA ILE A 97 -5.46 -6.79 -10.19
C ILE A 97 -4.62 -7.76 -11.03
N GLU A 98 -4.51 -7.55 -12.34
CA GLU A 98 -3.68 -8.35 -13.24
C GLU A 98 -2.19 -8.28 -12.88
N ALA A 99 -1.72 -7.14 -12.36
CA ALA A 99 -0.37 -6.98 -11.85
C ALA A 99 -0.13 -7.72 -10.51
N GLY A 100 -1.20 -8.08 -9.79
CA GLY A 100 -1.14 -8.87 -8.55
C GLY A 100 -1.53 -8.12 -7.28
N ALA A 101 -2.19 -6.96 -7.37
CA ALA A 101 -2.74 -6.28 -6.19
C ALA A 101 -3.75 -7.18 -5.46
N ASN A 102 -3.72 -7.16 -4.14
CA ASN A 102 -4.58 -7.97 -3.27
C ASN A 102 -5.93 -7.30 -3.01
N ASP A 103 -5.97 -5.97 -2.99
CA ASP A 103 -7.20 -5.19 -2.77
C ASP A 103 -7.02 -3.75 -3.28
N PHE A 104 -8.08 -2.95 -3.24
CA PHE A 104 -8.05 -1.55 -3.59
C PHE A 104 -8.94 -0.68 -2.69
N ILE A 105 -8.48 0.55 -2.46
CA ILE A 105 -9.23 1.61 -1.78
C ILE A 105 -9.21 2.84 -2.68
N GLN A 106 -10.40 3.33 -3.03
CA GLN A 106 -10.52 4.60 -3.75
C GLN A 106 -10.46 5.76 -2.76
N LYS A 107 -9.63 6.77 -3.06
CA LYS A 107 -9.59 8.02 -2.29
C LYS A 107 -10.90 8.82 -2.51
N PRO A 108 -11.43 9.52 -1.50
CA PRO A 108 -10.83 9.82 -0.19
C PRO A 108 -10.82 8.61 0.76
N LEU A 109 -9.75 8.52 1.56
CA LEU A 109 -9.57 7.41 2.52
C LEU A 109 -10.71 7.35 3.53
N ASN A 110 -11.37 6.20 3.61
CA ASN A 110 -12.35 5.87 4.65
C ASN A 110 -11.69 4.99 5.72
N ALA A 111 -11.80 5.40 6.99
CA ALA A 111 -11.29 4.64 8.13
C ALA A 111 -11.90 3.23 8.23
N GLU A 112 -13.15 3.01 7.82
CA GLU A 112 -13.78 1.68 7.80
C GLU A 112 -13.14 0.76 6.77
N GLN A 113 -12.75 1.28 5.60
CA GLN A 113 -12.06 0.47 4.58
C GLN A 113 -10.66 0.09 5.08
N ILE A 114 -9.95 1.03 5.69
CA ILE A 114 -8.65 0.74 6.31
C ILE A 114 -8.81 -0.27 7.45
N HIS A 115 -9.84 -0.14 8.28
CA HIS A 115 -10.15 -1.13 9.29
C HIS A 115 -10.32 -2.52 8.69
N HIS A 116 -11.12 -2.65 7.62
CA HIS A 116 -11.34 -3.93 6.95
C HIS A 116 -10.04 -4.56 6.43
N ILE A 117 -9.19 -3.77 5.77
CA ILE A 117 -7.87 -4.22 5.30
C ILE A 117 -7.05 -4.75 6.46
N ILE A 118 -6.93 -3.98 7.55
CA ILE A 118 -6.07 -4.38 8.67
C ILE A 118 -6.66 -5.61 9.38
N SER A 119 -7.97 -5.65 9.63
CA SER A 119 -8.60 -6.78 10.33
C SER A 119 -8.46 -8.08 9.54
N SER A 120 -8.70 -8.06 8.21
CA SER A 120 -8.58 -9.25 7.37
C SER A 120 -7.17 -9.86 7.31
N ARG A 121 -6.13 -9.12 7.72
CA ARG A 121 -4.72 -9.51 7.62
C ARG A 121 -4.06 -9.79 8.96
N PHE A 122 -4.49 -9.09 10.00
CA PHE A 122 -3.82 -9.09 11.31
C PHE A 122 -4.74 -9.51 12.46
N GLU A 123 -6.03 -9.77 12.22
CA GLU A 123 -6.90 -10.32 13.25
C GLU A 123 -6.50 -11.76 13.63
N GLY A 124 -6.45 -12.04 14.93
CA GLY A 124 -6.03 -13.34 15.46
C GLY A 124 -4.50 -13.56 15.52
N ARG A 125 -3.70 -12.58 15.11
CA ARG A 125 -2.25 -12.53 15.38
C ARG A 125 -1.95 -11.99 16.78
#